data_AF-A0A0F9FTR0-F1
#
_entry.id   AF-A0A0F9FTR0-F1
#
_cell.length_a   1.000
_cell.length_b   1.000
_cell.length_c   1.000
_cell.angle_alpha   90.00
_cell.angle_beta   90.00
_cell.angle_gamma   90.00
#
_symmetry.space_group_name_H-M   'P 1'
#
loop_
_entity.id
_entity.type
_entity.pdbx_description
1 polymer ?
#
loop_
_entity_poly.entity_id
_entity_poly.type
_entity_poly.pdbx_seq_one_letter_code
_entity_poly.pdbx_strand_id
1 'polypeptide(L)' 'MLDNEWRHIGDGVYVMFDGAGFWLHANSHDEPTDRIYLEGSVMEQLFILHEKALEGG' A
#
# COMPACT_ATOMS: atom_id res chain seq x y z
N MET A 1 -11.17 -4.74 12.03
CA MET A 1 -10.93 -4.06 10.74
C MET A 1 -10.11 -2.82 11.05
N LEU A 2 -9.08 -2.57 10.23
CA LEU A 2 -8.06 -1.54 10.43
C LEU A 2 -8.41 -0.26 9.68
N ASP A 3 -9.69 0.04 9.64
CA ASP A 3 -10.21 1.10 8.79
C ASP A 3 -9.74 2.44 9.36
N ASN A 4 -9.11 3.24 8.50
CA ASN A 4 -8.59 4.58 8.81
C ASN A 4 -7.43 4.63 9.83
N GLU A 5 -6.68 3.55 10.02
CA GLU A 5 -5.46 3.54 10.83
C GLU A 5 -4.20 3.54 9.94
N TRP A 6 -3.31 4.51 10.16
CA TRP A 6 -2.00 4.56 9.49
C TRP A 6 -1.02 3.58 10.11
N ARG A 7 -0.29 2.84 9.26
CA ARG A 7 0.73 1.88 9.65
C ARG A 7 2.00 2.04 8.85
N HIS A 8 3.14 2.05 9.51
CA HIS A 8 4.43 2.00 8.84
C HIS A 8 4.74 0.56 8.40
N ILE A 9 5.02 0.34 7.12
CA ILE A 9 5.24 -1.00 6.52
C ILE A 9 6.69 -1.23 6.09
N GLY A 10 7.61 -0.31 6.42
CA GLY A 10 9.01 -0.37 5.99
C GLY A 10 9.27 0.56 4.80
N ASP A 11 10.55 0.75 4.47
CA ASP A 11 11.03 1.60 3.37
C ASP A 11 10.51 3.05 3.39
N GLY A 12 10.19 3.55 4.59
CA GLY A 12 9.60 4.87 4.77
C GLY A 12 8.16 4.98 4.27
N VAL A 13 7.47 3.86 4.01
CA VAL A 13 6.10 3.83 3.51
C VAL A 13 5.11 3.63 4.65
N TYR A 14 4.07 4.45 4.66
CA TYR A 14 2.91 4.35 5.52
C TYR A 14 1.69 3.94 4.71
N VAL A 15 0.85 3.05 5.25
CA VAL A 15 -0.38 2.58 4.62
C VAL A 15 -1.59 2.81 5.50
N MET A 16 -2.73 3.14 4.89
CA MET A 16 -4.04 3.18 5.54
C MET A 16 -5.08 2.57 4.60
N PHE A 17 -5.97 1.73 5.12
CA PHE A 17 -7.15 1.25 4.39
C PHE A 17 -8.35 2.12 4.74
N ASP A 18 -9.01 2.73 3.77
CA ASP A 18 -10.14 3.66 3.99
C ASP A 18 -11.52 2.98 3.92
N GLY A 19 -11.57 1.66 3.74
CA GLY A 19 -12.79 0.89 3.52
C GLY A 19 -13.07 0.57 2.05
N ALA A 20 -12.38 1.23 1.11
CA ALA A 20 -12.49 0.97 -0.33
C ALA A 20 -11.14 0.61 -0.97
N GLY A 21 -10.05 1.21 -0.51
CA GLY A 21 -8.70 1.02 -1.05
C GLY A 21 -7.62 1.42 -0.07
N PHE A 22 -6.37 1.34 -0.53
CA PHE A 22 -5.19 1.62 0.29
C PHE A 22 -4.54 2.95 -0.11
N TRP A 23 -4.38 3.84 0.85
CA TRP A 23 -3.49 4.98 0.72
C TRP A 23 -2.07 4.59 1.11
N LEU A 24 -1.10 4.91 0.27
CA LEU A 24 0.32 4.82 0.54
C LEU A 24 0.93 6.21 0.60
N HIS A 25 1.58 6.52 1.70
CA HIS A 25 2.25 7.79 1.97
C HIS A 25 3.75 7.54 2.17
N ALA A 26 4.59 8.25 1.42
CA ALA A 26 6.04 8.17 1.57
C ALA A 26 6.57 9.15 2.62
N ASN A 27 7.55 8.69 3.40
CA ASN A 27 8.31 9.37 4.45
C ASN A 27 7.53 9.82 5.69
N SER A 28 6.28 10.24 5.56
CA SER A 28 5.42 10.68 6.66
C SER A 28 3.95 10.41 6.32
N HIS A 29 3.14 10.01 7.30
CA HIS A 29 1.69 9.89 7.08
C HIS A 29 0.95 11.23 7.23
N ASP A 30 1.51 12.19 7.99
CA ASP A 30 0.92 13.52 8.20
C ASP A 30 1.29 14.51 7.06
N GLU A 31 2.58 14.52 6.68
CA GLU A 31 3.15 15.40 5.66
C GLU A 31 3.95 14.57 4.63
N PRO A 32 3.29 13.70 3.85
CA PRO A 32 3.96 12.84 2.89
C PRO A 32 4.63 13.63 1.77
N THR A 33 5.77 13.15 1.29
CA THR A 33 6.39 13.65 0.05
C THR A 33 5.58 13.22 -1.17
N ASP A 34 5.06 12.00 -1.14
CA ASP A 34 4.32 11.37 -2.22
C ASP A 34 3.13 10.58 -1.68
N ARG A 35 2.06 10.53 -2.49
CA ARG A 35 0.81 9.86 -2.15
C ARG A 35 0.35 9.00 -3.31
N ILE A 36 0.03 7.75 -3.06
CA ILE A 36 -0.52 6.81 -4.04
C ILE A 36 -1.79 6.19 -3.46
N TYR A 37 -2.86 6.14 -4.24
CA TYR A 37 -4.05 5.38 -3.89
C TYR A 37 -4.12 4.10 -4.71
N LEU A 38 -4.30 2.98 -4.04
CA LEU A 38 -4.42 1.67 -4.66
C LEU A 38 -5.86 1.18 -4.50
N GLU A 39 -6.57 1.16 -5.62
CA GLU A 39 -7.86 0.49 -5.72
C GLU A 39 -7.69 -1.03 -5.59
N GLY A 40 -8.78 -1.73 -5.22
CA GLY A 40 -8.76 -3.19 -5.06
C GLY A 40 -8.21 -3.94 -6.28
N SER A 41 -8.57 -3.52 -7.48
CA SER A 41 -8.09 -4.11 -8.74
C SER A 41 -6.57 -3.97 -8.93
N VAL A 42 -5.98 -2.85 -8.48
CA VAL A 42 -4.53 -2.62 -8.54
C VAL A 42 -3.81 -3.54 -7.55
N MET A 43 -4.36 -3.71 -6.35
CA MET A 43 -3.82 -4.63 -5.35
C MET A 43 -3.82 -6.08 -5.86
N GLU A 44 -4.90 -6.53 -6.51
CA GLU A 44 -4.97 -7.86 -7.13
C GLU A 44 -3.85 -8.08 -8.14
N GLN A 45 -3.58 -7.10 -9.00
CA GLN A 45 -2.48 -7.17 -9.96
C GLN A 45 -1.10 -7.19 -9.29
N LEU A 46 -0.89 -6.41 -8.23
CA LEU A 46 0.35 -6.41 -7.46
C LEU A 46 0.62 -7.78 -6.82
N PHE A 47 -0.40 -8.43 -6.25
CA PHE A 47 -0.26 -9.78 -5.72
C PHE A 47 0.10 -10.78 -6.81
N ILE A 48 -0.57 -10.75 -7.97
CA ILE A 48 -0.24 -11.63 -9.10
C ILE A 48 1.22 -11.43 -9.55
N LEU A 49 1.68 -10.19 -9.63
CA LEU A 49 3.06 -9.87 -10.03
C LEU A 49 4.07 -10.35 -8.96
N HIS A 50 3.75 -10.19 -7.68
CA HIS A 50 4.58 -10.66 -6.57
C HIS A 50 4.77 -12.19 -6.61
N GLU A 51 3.69 -12.95 -6.72
CA GLU A 51 3.75 -14.42 -6.80
C GLU A 51 4.61 -14.88 -7.99
N LYS A 52 4.39 -14.28 -9.16
CA LYS A 52 5.18 -14.58 -10.37
C LYS A 52 6.67 -14.26 -10.20
N ALA A 53 6.99 -13.18 -9.50
CA ALA A 53 8.38 -12.79 -9.25
C ALA A 53 9.09 -13.80 -8.33
N LEU A 54 8.37 -14.39 -7.36
CA LEU A 54 8.91 -15.42 -6.47
C LEU A 54 9.03 -16.80 -7.14
N GLU A 55 8.15 -17.15 -8.06
CA GLU A 55 8.23 -18.40 -8.84
C GLU A 55 9.39 -18.41 -9.85
N GLY A 56 9.81 -17.23 -10.32
CA GLY A 56 10.88 -17.07 -11.31
C GLY A 56 12.28 -16.84 -10.72
N GLY A 57 12.43 -16.84 -9.39
CA GLY A 57 13.66 -16.56 -8.65
C GLY A 57 14.35 -17.79 -8.07
#